data_AF-A0A817U4U5-F1
#
_entry.id   AF-A0A817U4U5-F1
#
_cell.length_a   1.000
_cell.length_b   1.000
_cell.length_c   1.000
_cell.angle_alpha   90.00
_cell.angle_beta   90.00
_cell.angle_gamma   90.00
#
_symmetry.space_group_name_H-M   'P 1'
#
loop_
_entity.id
_entity.type
_entity.pdbx_description
1 polymer ?
#
loop_
_entity_poly.entity_id
_entity_poly.type
_entity_poly.pdbx_seq_one_letter_code
_entity_poly.pdbx_strand_id
1 'polypeptide(L)'
;MTVSSSVYFNVLFFHLAHELGGFICAFNSGHCFRYCLTHHRDMKNIYKESQTLIRTAASHDLQVKQVQNVHADKSMYGISEISVLSNLPSFHPITSLPPDIMHDILEGIMPKLTSCLLHTIVSTRLCSAVQICQRINTFTYGTNDKRNRPPVFKEKDIF
;
A
#
# COMPACT_ATOMS: atom_id res chain seq x y z
N MET A 1 -8.20 -21.84 3.05
CA MET A 1 -7.62 -20.61 2.48
C MET A 1 -7.32 -19.66 3.62
N THR A 2 -6.15 -19.79 4.23
CA THR A 2 -5.69 -18.87 5.29
C THR A 2 -5.04 -17.67 4.60
N VAL A 3 -5.82 -16.64 4.33
CA VAL A 3 -5.24 -15.33 3.99
C VAL A 3 -4.47 -14.90 5.24
N SER A 4 -3.14 -14.74 5.10
CA SER A 4 -2.24 -14.40 6.20
C SER A 4 -2.75 -13.15 6.94
N SER A 5 -2.83 -13.19 8.26
CA SER A 5 -3.35 -12.10 9.11
C SER A 5 -2.67 -10.75 8.84
N SER A 6 -1.42 -10.76 8.35
CA SER A 6 -0.71 -9.54 7.94
C SER A 6 -1.34 -8.88 6.71
N VAL A 7 -1.89 -9.63 5.75
CA VAL A 7 -2.56 -9.05 4.56
C VAL A 7 -3.84 -8.31 4.97
N TYR A 8 -4.62 -8.86 5.91
CA TYR A 8 -5.80 -8.17 6.44
C TYR A 8 -5.44 -6.91 7.23
N PHE A 9 -4.34 -6.93 7.99
CA PHE A 9 -3.89 -5.78 8.77
C PHE A 9 -3.44 -4.60 7.90
N ASN A 10 -2.67 -4.88 6.84
CA ASN A 10 -2.22 -3.86 5.89
C ASN A 10 -3.36 -3.19 5.12
N VAL A 11 -4.37 -3.99 4.71
CA VAL A 11 -5.57 -3.43 4.07
C VAL A 11 -6.35 -2.56 5.04
N LEU A 12 -6.46 -2.97 6.31
CA LEU A 12 -7.21 -2.22 7.33
C LEU A 12 -6.57 -0.85 7.61
N PHE A 13 -5.24 -0.77 7.75
CA PHE A 13 -4.58 0.51 8.03
C PHE A 13 -4.70 1.50 6.85
N PHE A 14 -4.51 1.01 5.62
CA PHE A 14 -4.68 1.85 4.43
C PHE A 14 -6.14 2.31 4.24
N HIS A 15 -7.09 1.44 4.56
CA HIS A 15 -8.52 1.74 4.55
C HIS A 15 -8.88 2.82 5.56
N LEU A 16 -8.40 2.70 6.81
CA LEU A 16 -8.66 3.67 7.87
C LEU A 16 -8.16 5.07 7.50
N ALA A 17 -6.97 5.19 6.91
CA ALA A 17 -6.46 6.49 6.49
C ALA A 17 -7.29 7.12 5.34
N HIS A 18 -7.83 6.30 4.43
CA HIS A 18 -8.76 6.77 3.40
C HIS A 18 -10.07 7.26 4.01
N GLU A 19 -10.67 6.45 4.89
CA GLU A 19 -11.94 6.75 5.55
C GLU A 19 -11.84 8.02 6.41
N LEU A 20 -10.80 8.11 7.27
CA LEU A 20 -10.54 9.29 8.08
C LEU A 20 -10.32 10.55 7.22
N GLY A 21 -9.68 10.39 6.05
CA GLY A 21 -9.42 11.48 5.12
C GLY A 21 -10.61 11.86 4.22
N GLY A 22 -11.70 11.10 4.22
CA GLY A 22 -12.85 11.32 3.32
C GLY A 22 -12.61 10.83 1.88
N PHE A 23 -11.61 9.99 1.65
CA PHE A 23 -11.29 9.41 0.35
C PHE A 23 -12.15 8.18 0.05
N ILE A 24 -12.23 7.80 -1.23
CA ILE A 24 -12.88 6.56 -1.65
C ILE A 24 -12.02 5.37 -1.18
N CYS A 25 -12.67 4.38 -0.54
CA CYS A 25 -12.05 3.14 -0.07
C CYS A 25 -12.11 1.98 -1.09
N ALA A 26 -12.28 2.31 -2.38
CA ALA A 26 -12.22 1.37 -3.49
C ALA A 26 -10.84 1.45 -4.16
N PHE A 27 -10.05 0.40 -4.03
CA PHE A 27 -8.63 0.39 -4.46
C PHE A 27 -8.39 -0.27 -5.82
N ASN A 28 -9.44 -0.72 -6.48
CA ASN A 28 -9.36 -1.49 -7.72
C ASN A 28 -9.89 -0.75 -8.95
N SER A 29 -10.24 0.53 -8.81
CA SER A 29 -10.80 1.35 -9.90
C SER A 29 -10.67 2.85 -9.61
N GLY A 30 -10.78 3.67 -10.65
CA GLY A 30 -10.86 5.13 -10.53
C GLY A 30 -9.60 5.77 -9.95
N HIS A 31 -9.78 6.91 -9.28
CA HIS A 31 -8.72 7.63 -8.56
C HIS A 31 -8.67 7.15 -7.11
N CYS A 32 -7.81 6.18 -6.81
CA CYS A 32 -7.80 5.51 -5.50
C CYS A 32 -6.59 5.88 -4.62
N PHE A 33 -5.91 7.01 -4.89
CA PHE A 33 -4.71 7.42 -4.16
C PHE A 33 -4.92 8.74 -3.41
N ARG A 34 -4.25 8.90 -2.26
CA ARG A 34 -4.32 10.12 -1.42
C ARG A 34 -3.42 11.25 -1.91
N TYR A 35 -2.25 10.93 -2.47
CA TYR A 35 -1.24 11.94 -2.82
C TYR A 35 -1.20 12.31 -4.29
N CYS A 36 -1.92 11.60 -5.16
CA CYS A 36 -1.95 11.91 -6.58
C CYS A 36 -3.33 11.62 -7.19
N LEU A 37 -3.55 12.18 -8.38
CA LEU A 37 -4.72 11.96 -9.21
C LEU A 37 -4.46 10.92 -10.30
N THR A 38 -3.57 9.97 -10.05
CA THR A 38 -3.37 8.84 -10.96
C THR A 38 -4.63 7.99 -11.01
N HIS A 39 -5.08 7.62 -12.22
CA HIS A 39 -6.13 6.63 -12.39
C HIS A 39 -5.55 5.22 -12.19
N HIS A 40 -6.30 4.32 -11.54
CA HIS A 40 -5.86 2.96 -11.19
C HIS A 40 -5.27 2.19 -12.38
N ARG A 41 -5.88 2.32 -13.56
CA ARG A 41 -5.41 1.70 -14.82
C ARG A 41 -3.99 2.11 -15.23
N ASP A 42 -3.57 3.32 -14.87
CA ASP A 42 -2.31 3.94 -15.28
C ASP A 42 -1.20 3.75 -14.24
N MET A 43 -1.55 3.22 -13.05
CA MET A 43 -0.64 3.00 -11.90
C MET A 43 0.65 2.26 -12.30
N LYS A 44 0.54 1.23 -13.15
CA LYS A 44 1.68 0.39 -13.55
C LYS A 44 2.72 1.15 -14.39
N ASN A 45 2.36 2.28 -14.97
CA ASN A 45 3.22 3.06 -15.87
C ASN A 45 3.83 4.30 -15.20
N ILE A 46 3.48 4.56 -13.94
CA ILE A 46 3.89 5.76 -13.20
C ILE A 46 4.86 5.35 -12.10
N TYR A 47 6.08 5.86 -12.18
CA TYR A 47 7.17 5.55 -11.26
C TYR A 47 7.97 6.80 -10.85
N LYS A 48 7.61 7.97 -11.37
CA LYS A 48 8.13 9.29 -10.97
C LYS A 48 6.98 10.24 -10.71
N GLU A 49 7.18 11.14 -9.75
CA GLU A 49 6.19 12.18 -9.43
C GLU A 49 5.89 13.07 -10.63
N SER A 50 6.87 13.34 -11.50
CA SER A 50 6.68 14.15 -12.72
C SER A 50 5.75 13.51 -13.76
N GLN A 51 5.39 12.23 -13.60
CA GLN A 51 4.50 11.51 -14.51
C GLN A 51 3.03 11.55 -14.05
N THR A 52 2.74 12.20 -12.92
CA THR A 52 1.39 12.30 -12.39
C THR A 52 1.12 13.67 -11.79
N LEU A 53 -0.16 13.97 -11.59
CA LEU A 53 -0.59 15.17 -10.89
C LEU A 53 -0.61 14.88 -9.38
N ILE A 54 0.29 15.55 -8.66
CA ILE A 54 0.35 15.51 -7.20
C ILE A 54 -0.81 16.32 -6.61
N ARG A 55 -1.46 15.74 -5.59
CA ARG A 55 -2.53 16.40 -4.85
C ARG A 55 -1.90 17.29 -3.77
N THR A 56 -2.13 18.59 -3.87
CA THR A 56 -1.73 19.59 -2.87
C THR A 56 -2.91 19.87 -1.95
N ALA A 57 -2.66 20.52 -0.81
CA ALA A 57 -3.75 20.92 0.09
C ALA A 57 -4.77 21.82 -0.63
N ALA A 58 -4.29 22.81 -1.37
CA ALA A 58 -5.15 23.71 -2.14
C ALA A 58 -5.96 22.98 -3.23
N SER A 59 -5.37 22.02 -3.95
CA SER A 59 -6.10 21.27 -4.97
C SER A 59 -7.11 20.30 -4.36
N HIS A 60 -6.77 19.67 -3.23
CA HIS A 60 -7.69 18.85 -2.45
C HIS A 60 -8.91 19.66 -1.98
N ASP A 61 -8.71 20.84 -1.38
CA ASP A 61 -9.82 21.67 -0.88
C ASP A 61 -10.78 22.11 -1.99
N LEU A 62 -10.25 22.39 -3.18
CA LEU A 62 -11.07 22.68 -4.35
C LEU A 62 -11.88 21.45 -4.78
N GLN A 63 -11.25 20.28 -4.83
CA GLN A 63 -11.90 19.02 -5.21
C GLN A 63 -13.01 18.64 -4.23
N VAL A 64 -12.77 18.80 -2.92
CA VAL A 64 -13.79 18.57 -1.88
C VAL A 64 -15.00 19.47 -2.13
N LYS A 65 -14.80 20.77 -2.35
CA LYS A 65 -15.90 21.71 -2.66
C LYS A 65 -16.65 21.32 -3.93
N GLN A 66 -15.94 20.84 -4.95
CA GLN A 66 -16.56 20.37 -6.19
C GLN A 66 -17.44 19.14 -5.96
N VAL A 67 -16.94 18.16 -5.19
CA VAL A 67 -17.66 16.91 -4.87
C VAL A 67 -18.88 17.14 -3.98
N GLN A 68 -18.89 18.18 -3.15
CA GLN A 68 -20.06 18.55 -2.35
C GLN A 68 -21.23 19.11 -3.17
N ASN A 69 -21.00 19.54 -4.41
CA ASN A 69 -22.09 19.96 -5.28
C ASN A 69 -22.87 18.72 -5.74
N VAL A 70 -24.21 18.77 -5.63
CA VAL A 70 -25.16 17.66 -5.78
C VAL A 70 -25.07 16.90 -7.12
N HIS A 71 -24.36 17.45 -8.12
CA HIS A 71 -24.20 16.86 -9.46
C HIS A 71 -22.77 16.36 -9.77
N ALA A 72 -21.83 16.39 -8.82
CA ALA A 72 -20.47 15.95 -9.05
C ALA A 72 -20.31 14.44 -8.86
N ASP A 73 -19.68 13.79 -9.84
CA ASP A 73 -19.29 12.38 -9.74
C ASP A 73 -18.11 12.25 -8.76
N LYS A 74 -18.37 11.63 -7.60
CA LYS A 74 -17.40 11.36 -6.53
C LYS A 74 -16.16 10.61 -7.03
N SER A 75 -16.32 9.79 -8.08
CA SER A 75 -15.22 9.00 -8.66
C SER A 75 -14.17 9.84 -9.40
N MET A 76 -14.50 11.08 -9.77
CA MET A 76 -13.63 11.96 -10.56
C MET A 76 -12.33 12.32 -9.85
N TYR A 77 -12.37 12.47 -8.52
CA TYR A 77 -11.19 12.88 -7.74
C TYR A 77 -10.77 11.86 -6.69
N GLY A 78 -11.50 10.76 -6.52
CA GLY A 78 -11.20 9.79 -5.47
C GLY A 78 -11.62 10.24 -4.08
N ILE A 79 -12.53 11.21 -3.99
CA ILE A 79 -12.99 11.81 -2.74
C ILE A 79 -14.47 11.44 -2.58
N SER A 80 -14.82 10.86 -1.44
CA SER A 80 -16.18 10.46 -1.12
C SER A 80 -16.94 11.58 -0.42
N GLU A 81 -16.27 12.25 0.53
CA GLU A 81 -16.85 13.21 1.45
C GLU A 81 -15.77 14.07 2.12
N ILE A 82 -16.19 15.04 2.95
CA ILE A 82 -15.25 15.77 3.80
C ILE A 82 -14.72 14.81 4.88
N SER A 83 -13.43 14.90 5.18
CA SER A 83 -12.82 14.22 6.31
C SER A 83 -13.57 14.45 7.62
N VAL A 84 -13.80 13.39 8.39
CA VAL A 84 -14.39 13.44 9.74
C VAL A 84 -13.54 14.24 10.74
N LEU A 85 -12.24 14.39 10.44
CA LEU A 85 -11.26 15.13 11.25
C LEU A 85 -11.09 16.58 10.81
N SER A 86 -11.88 17.06 9.84
CA SER A 86 -11.81 18.43 9.32
C SER A 86 -12.04 19.53 10.36
N ASN A 87 -12.71 19.21 11.47
CA ASN A 87 -12.93 20.14 12.57
C ASN A 87 -11.72 20.26 13.52
N LEU A 88 -10.71 19.39 13.40
CA LEU A 88 -9.52 19.48 14.23
C LEU A 88 -8.60 20.61 13.74
N PRO A 89 -8.18 21.52 14.64
CA PRO A 89 -7.24 22.57 14.26
C PRO A 89 -5.93 21.96 13.78
N SER A 90 -5.40 22.48 12.67
CA SER A 90 -4.16 22.04 12.03
C SER A 90 -4.20 20.64 11.40
N PHE A 91 -5.36 19.98 11.34
CA PHE A 91 -5.50 18.74 10.59
C PHE A 91 -5.84 19.03 9.13
N HIS A 92 -5.12 18.40 8.20
CA HIS A 92 -5.49 18.39 6.79
C HIS A 92 -5.18 17.00 6.19
N PRO A 93 -6.11 16.34 5.47
CA PRO A 93 -5.93 14.96 4.99
C PRO A 93 -4.64 14.70 4.20
N ILE A 94 -4.18 15.70 3.44
CA ILE A 94 -2.96 15.59 2.62
C ILE A 94 -1.67 15.71 3.43
N THR A 95 -1.64 16.47 4.53
CA THR A 95 -0.42 16.75 5.30
C THR A 95 -0.35 15.99 6.61
N SER A 96 -1.50 15.61 7.17
CA SER A 96 -1.62 15.04 8.52
C SER A 96 -1.80 13.51 8.52
N LEU A 97 -1.92 12.88 7.35
CA LEU A 97 -1.99 11.43 7.21
C LEU A 97 -0.79 10.94 6.39
N PRO A 98 0.40 10.74 6.99
CA PRO A 98 1.56 10.24 6.26
C PRO A 98 1.38 8.77 5.83
N PRO A 99 2.16 8.29 4.83
CA PRO A 99 2.26 6.87 4.55
C PRO A 99 2.92 6.15 5.73
N ASP A 100 2.59 4.88 5.92
CA ASP A 100 3.12 4.10 7.03
C ASP A 100 4.24 3.21 6.51
N ILE A 101 5.48 3.55 6.84
CA ILE A 101 6.67 2.84 6.38
C ILE A 101 6.64 1.36 6.82
N MET A 102 6.12 1.06 8.01
CA MET A 102 6.08 -0.32 8.49
C MET A 102 5.11 -1.15 7.63
N HIS A 103 3.93 -0.62 7.37
CA HIS A 103 2.90 -1.34 6.63
C HIS A 103 3.13 -1.30 5.11
N ASP A 104 3.39 -0.13 4.54
CA ASP A 104 3.56 0.04 3.10
C ASP A 104 4.85 -0.61 2.60
N ILE A 105 5.97 -0.43 3.31
CA ILE A 105 7.28 -0.94 2.87
C ILE A 105 7.59 -2.30 3.51
N LEU A 106 7.63 -2.40 4.84
CA LEU A 106 8.14 -3.62 5.50
C LEU A 106 7.19 -4.81 5.37
N GLU A 107 5.88 -4.59 5.52
CA GLU A 107 4.89 -5.65 5.36
C GLU A 107 4.34 -5.76 3.93
N GLY A 108 4.25 -4.65 3.20
CA GLY A 108 3.71 -4.61 1.84
C GLY A 108 4.71 -5.00 0.75
N ILE A 109 5.74 -4.17 0.54
CA ILE A 109 6.67 -4.29 -0.60
C ILE A 109 7.79 -5.30 -0.33
N MET A 110 8.41 -5.25 0.85
CA MET A 110 9.61 -6.00 1.17
C MET A 110 9.43 -7.52 1.00
N PRO A 111 8.31 -8.16 1.41
CA PRO A 111 8.12 -9.60 1.20
C PRO A 111 8.04 -9.98 -0.28
N LYS A 112 7.42 -9.13 -1.11
CA LYS A 112 7.33 -9.36 -2.56
C LYS A 112 8.68 -9.21 -3.24
N LEU A 113 9.42 -8.17 -2.88
CA LEU A 113 10.76 -7.89 -3.42
C LEU A 113 11.74 -9.02 -3.04
N THR A 114 11.75 -9.42 -1.78
CA THR A 114 12.61 -10.52 -1.29
C THR A 114 12.25 -11.86 -1.96
N SER A 115 10.96 -12.15 -2.16
CA SER A 115 10.54 -13.35 -2.91
C SER A 115 11.06 -13.34 -4.35
N CYS A 116 10.94 -12.21 -5.06
CA CYS A 116 11.43 -12.04 -6.43
C CYS A 116 12.97 -12.17 -6.51
N LEU A 117 13.68 -11.61 -5.52
CA LEU A 117 15.14 -11.71 -5.42
C LEU A 117 15.57 -13.16 -5.19
N LEU A 118 14.98 -13.86 -4.23
CA LEU A 118 15.28 -15.26 -3.94
C LEU A 118 15.02 -16.15 -5.17
N HIS A 119 13.92 -15.90 -5.88
CA HIS A 119 13.65 -16.58 -7.15
C HIS A 119 14.77 -16.34 -8.18
N THR A 120 15.20 -15.09 -8.36
CA THR A 120 16.26 -14.75 -9.31
C THR A 120 17.59 -15.42 -8.95
N ILE A 121 17.92 -15.51 -7.67
CA ILE A 121 19.12 -16.20 -7.17
C ILE A 121 19.05 -17.71 -7.46
N VAL A 122 17.87 -18.32 -7.29
CA VAL A 122 17.68 -19.75 -7.57
C VAL A 122 17.71 -20.04 -9.06
N SER A 123 17.02 -19.22 -9.88
CA SER A 123 16.97 -19.41 -11.33
C SER A 123 18.31 -19.20 -12.02
N THR A 124 19.14 -18.28 -11.50
CA THR A 124 20.52 -18.08 -11.94
C THR A 124 21.51 -19.11 -11.37
N ARG A 125 21.02 -20.09 -10.59
CA ARG A 125 21.80 -21.15 -9.93
C ARG A 125 22.93 -20.66 -9.03
N LEU A 126 22.80 -19.45 -8.49
CA LEU A 126 23.71 -18.92 -7.48
C LEU A 126 23.52 -19.60 -6.12
N CYS A 127 22.30 -20.09 -5.84
CA CYS A 127 21.96 -20.85 -4.64
C CYS A 127 20.79 -21.79 -4.95
N SER A 128 20.66 -22.91 -4.23
CA SER A 128 19.51 -23.80 -4.37
C SER A 128 18.39 -23.46 -3.36
N ALA A 129 17.15 -23.78 -3.72
CA ALA A 129 16.00 -23.66 -2.82
C ALA A 129 16.22 -24.42 -1.50
N VAL A 130 16.90 -25.58 -1.55
CA VAL A 130 17.25 -26.38 -0.37
C VAL A 130 18.19 -25.62 0.57
N GLN A 131 19.25 -25.00 0.03
CA GLN A 131 20.20 -24.20 0.83
C GLN A 131 19.52 -23.01 1.49
N ILE A 132 18.61 -22.33 0.78
CA ILE A 132 17.81 -21.22 1.34
C ILE A 132 16.93 -21.72 2.48
N CYS A 133 16.18 -22.81 2.27
CA CYS A 133 15.33 -23.41 3.30
C CYS A 133 16.13 -23.86 4.52
N GLN A 134 17.28 -24.49 4.31
CA GLN A 134 18.19 -24.85 5.40
C GLN A 134 18.66 -23.62 6.18
N ARG A 135 18.98 -22.52 5.48
CA ARG A 135 19.41 -21.28 6.14
C ARG A 135 18.29 -20.63 6.94
N ILE A 136 17.07 -20.58 6.41
CA ILE A 136 15.88 -20.12 7.13
C ILE A 136 15.66 -20.97 8.38
N ASN A 137 15.83 -22.29 8.29
CA ASN A 137 15.58 -23.19 9.41
C ASN A 137 16.64 -23.12 10.50
N THR A 138 17.89 -22.83 10.14
CA THR A 138 19.04 -22.77 11.05
C THR A 138 19.35 -21.37 11.55
N PHE A 139 18.67 -20.35 11.03
CA PHE A 139 18.85 -18.97 11.48
C PHE A 139 18.37 -18.81 12.93
N THR A 140 19.20 -18.17 13.75
CA THR A 140 18.89 -17.90 15.16
C THR A 140 17.98 -16.69 15.26
N TYR A 141 16.67 -16.91 15.21
CA TYR A 141 15.67 -15.85 15.41
C TYR A 141 15.65 -15.37 16.87
N GLY A 142 15.51 -14.06 17.05
CA GLY A 142 15.19 -13.46 18.34
C GLY A 142 13.88 -14.03 18.89
N THR A 143 13.70 -13.98 20.21
CA THR A 143 12.51 -14.54 20.89
C THR A 143 11.19 -13.99 20.32
N ASN A 144 11.15 -12.70 19.99
CA ASN A 144 9.98 -12.04 19.40
C ASN A 144 9.76 -12.40 17.93
N ASP A 145 10.83 -12.74 17.20
CA ASP A 145 10.78 -12.97 15.75
C ASP A 145 10.50 -14.42 15.37
N LYS A 146 10.54 -15.35 16.33
CA LYS A 146 10.24 -16.78 16.08
C LYS A 146 8.88 -17.00 15.41
N ARG A 147 7.90 -16.13 15.72
CA ARG A 147 6.56 -16.17 15.12
C ARG A 147 6.50 -15.59 13.70
N ASN A 148 7.46 -14.73 13.36
CA ASN A 148 7.57 -14.07 12.05
C ASN A 148 8.56 -14.79 11.11
N ARG A 149 8.83 -16.06 11.38
CA ARG A 149 9.71 -16.87 10.55
C ARG A 149 9.11 -16.99 9.13
N PRO A 150 9.92 -16.79 8.07
CA PRO A 150 9.45 -16.95 6.70
C PRO A 150 8.89 -18.36 6.45
N PRO A 151 7.84 -18.49 5.62
CA PRO A 151 7.37 -19.80 5.18
C PRO A 151 8.47 -20.50 4.37
N VAL A 152 8.34 -21.83 4.25
CA VAL A 152 9.26 -22.63 3.42
C VAL A 152 9.18 -22.12 2.00
N PHE A 153 10.33 -21.72 1.44
CA PHE A 153 10.45 -21.29 0.07
C PHE A 153 10.20 -22.48 -0.87
N LYS A 154 9.16 -22.40 -1.71
CA LYS A 154 8.91 -23.38 -2.77
C LYS A 154 9.04 -22.70 -4.12
N GLU A 155 9.67 -23.37 -5.08
CA GLU A 155 9.78 -22.88 -6.47
C GLU A 155 8.41 -22.65 -7.13
N LYS A 156 7.34 -23.26 -6.62
CA LYS A 156 5.97 -23.09 -7.13
C LYS A 156 5.20 -21.92 -6.53
N ASP A 157 5.75 -21.20 -5.55
CA ASP A 157 5.07 -20.06 -4.92
C ASP A 157 5.30 -18.75 -5.74
N ILE A 158 5.57 -18.89 -7.05
CA ILE A 158 5.80 -17.80 -7.99
C ILE A 158 4.48 -17.47 -8.70
N PHE A 159 3.79 -16.46 -8.15
CA PHE A 159 2.51 -15.88 -8.58
C PHE A 159 1.31 -16.84 -8.66
#